data_AF-A0A558BHH7-F1
#
_entry.id   AF-A0A558BHH7-F1
#
_cell.length_a   1.000
_cell.length_b   1.000
_cell.length_c   1.000
_cell.angle_alpha   90.00
_cell.angle_beta   90.00
_cell.angle_gamma   90.00
#
_symmetry.space_group_name_H-M   'P 1'
#
loop_
_entity.id
_entity.type
_entity.pdbx_description
1 polymer ?
#
loop_
_entity_poly.entity_id
_entity_poly.type
_entity_poly.pdbx_seq_one_letter_code
_entity_poly.pdbx_strand_id
1 'polypeptide(L)'
;MLGYLTDCRKRRDRWWRYHVLKDAYIQDSATFSPEQETLARLSKAVRRLGYPMTESLQDFWRELLDVSAAHCSELAAGASERVEACADSLDISLLPVSGWLDLFRFCIGLGLFQSAATLRDKALLRMIQDASSPGASLSELTMACYASLELGESHRAAEWLGKMESSGCSAQRFSQARWFSALMSGANEGGVDGLAWGSSLADPGFGNLIRGRRIAVVGPVALEMESGPDIDGYDVVVKFGYRGGERGRDPRFQGKRVDVSYYNNTQAETLAGADFSPVFSELRWGVCHNRKGCSFFRPAPDNLRQLTSLQWFLPDTHLNAGPNALLDLLRFRPSAIHVFNTDLMLSSGRFAGYREKGNEETDYTRSFIKTHDPVLQYRIMHRLWSNGFIKGDARFEYVMALGLEGYLAELQKAYGAVNRALF
;
A
#
# COMPACT_ATOMS: atom_id res chain seq x y z
N MET A 1 16.83 22.51 -24.82
CA MET A 1 15.60 21.70 -24.98
C MET A 1 15.72 20.31 -24.33
N LEU A 2 16.82 19.55 -24.53
CA LEU A 2 17.03 18.25 -23.85
C LEU A 2 17.04 18.31 -22.31
N GLY A 3 17.62 19.35 -21.71
CA GLY A 3 17.67 19.53 -20.25
C GLY A 3 16.31 19.80 -19.58
N TYR A 4 15.36 20.37 -20.33
CA TYR A 4 14.03 20.69 -19.81
C TYR A 4 13.13 19.44 -19.79
N LEU A 5 13.26 18.59 -20.82
CA LEU A 5 12.54 17.32 -20.93
C LEU A 5 13.01 16.27 -19.89
N THR A 6 14.30 16.27 -19.54
CA THR A 6 14.83 15.40 -18.49
C THR A 6 14.40 15.84 -17.09
N ASP A 7 14.30 17.14 -16.82
CA ASP A 7 13.80 17.66 -15.54
C ASP A 7 12.31 17.35 -15.34
N CYS A 8 11.48 17.48 -16.38
CA CYS A 8 10.05 17.14 -16.32
C CYS A 8 9.79 15.65 -15.99
N ARG A 9 10.62 14.74 -16.50
CA ARG A 9 10.52 13.30 -16.17
C ARG A 9 10.95 13.01 -14.74
N LYS A 10 12.02 13.65 -14.25
CA LYS A 10 12.51 13.49 -12.87
C LYS A 10 11.49 13.98 -11.84
N ARG A 11 10.79 15.09 -12.12
CA ARG A 11 9.72 15.59 -11.24
C ARG A 11 8.56 14.62 -11.07
N ARG A 12 8.36 13.67 -11.99
CA ARG A 12 7.35 12.61 -11.83
C ARG A 12 7.84 11.44 -10.97
N ASP A 13 9.16 11.30 -10.79
CA ASP A 13 9.74 10.26 -9.95
C ASP A 13 9.62 10.64 -8.46
N ARG A 14 8.75 9.93 -7.74
CA ARG A 14 8.50 10.15 -6.31
C ARG A 14 9.74 9.97 -5.43
N TRP A 15 10.65 9.06 -5.79
CA TRP A 15 11.86 8.81 -5.00
C TRP A 15 12.85 9.96 -5.14
N TRP A 16 12.96 10.52 -6.35
CA TRP A 16 13.72 11.73 -6.58
C TRP A 16 13.15 12.92 -5.80
N ARG A 17 11.82 13.14 -5.82
CA ARG A 17 11.18 14.23 -5.05
C ARG A 17 11.42 14.11 -3.55
N TYR A 18 11.31 12.90 -3.00
CA TYR A 18 11.62 12.63 -1.60
C TYR A 18 13.05 13.02 -1.24
N HIS A 19 14.06 12.63 -2.03
CA HIS A 19 15.46 13.02 -1.76
C HIS A 19 15.69 14.52 -1.88
N VAL A 20 15.02 15.21 -2.80
CA VAL A 20 15.12 16.68 -2.91
C VAL A 20 14.65 17.37 -1.61
N LEU A 21 13.55 16.91 -1.01
CA LEU A 21 13.06 17.44 0.27
C LEU A 21 13.97 17.03 1.42
N LYS A 22 14.33 15.75 1.51
CA LYS A 22 15.17 15.20 2.57
C LYS A 22 16.54 15.87 2.64
N ASP A 23 17.22 16.02 1.51
CA ASP A 23 18.55 16.62 1.49
C ASP A 23 18.50 18.10 1.91
N ALA A 24 17.43 18.82 1.53
CA ALA A 24 17.22 20.20 1.95
C ALA A 24 16.88 20.31 3.44
N TYR A 25 16.05 19.40 3.95
CA TYR A 25 15.70 19.31 5.37
C TYR A 25 16.93 19.07 6.24
N ILE A 26 17.75 18.06 5.92
CA ILE A 26 18.99 17.76 6.67
C ILE A 26 19.92 18.98 6.70
N GLN A 27 20.06 19.69 5.58
CA GLN A 27 20.94 20.84 5.52
C GLN A 27 20.40 22.04 6.32
N ASP A 28 19.09 22.31 6.28
CA ASP A 28 18.50 23.38 7.07
C ASP A 28 18.48 23.03 8.56
N SER A 29 18.19 21.78 8.92
CA SER A 29 18.29 21.23 10.28
C SER A 29 19.67 21.47 10.92
N ALA A 30 20.75 21.26 10.17
CA ALA A 30 22.11 21.51 10.67
C ALA A 30 22.42 22.99 10.99
N THR A 31 21.61 23.94 10.48
CA THR A 31 21.83 25.39 10.64
C THR A 31 20.63 26.10 11.27
N PHE A 32 19.59 25.37 11.63
CA PHE A 32 18.35 25.95 12.13
C PHE A 32 18.56 26.51 13.54
N SER A 33 17.91 27.62 13.82
CA SER A 33 17.73 28.15 15.17
C SER A 33 16.30 28.66 15.23
N PRO A 34 15.56 28.45 16.34
CA PRO A 34 14.23 29.04 16.52
C PRO A 34 14.22 30.56 16.34
N GLU A 35 15.38 31.22 16.55
CA GLU A 35 15.57 32.67 16.38
C GLU A 35 15.93 33.07 14.93
N GLN A 36 16.33 32.12 14.08
CA GLN A 36 16.66 32.37 12.67
C GLN A 36 15.53 31.91 11.75
N GLU A 37 14.84 32.87 11.12
CA GLU A 37 13.63 32.62 10.33
C GLU A 37 13.85 31.91 8.99
N THR A 38 15.10 31.77 8.54
CA THR A 38 15.39 31.41 7.14
C THR A 38 15.39 29.91 6.85
N LEU A 39 14.31 29.42 6.25
CA LEU A 39 14.20 28.09 5.61
C LEU A 39 14.75 28.10 4.18
N ALA A 40 15.97 28.57 3.98
CA ALA A 40 16.47 28.93 2.65
C ALA A 40 16.54 27.72 1.69
N ARG A 41 17.02 26.56 2.17
CA ARG A 41 17.23 25.40 1.30
C ARG A 41 15.94 24.63 1.09
N LEU A 42 15.12 24.48 2.13
CA LEU A 42 13.77 23.93 2.03
C LEU A 42 12.90 24.76 1.08
N SER A 43 12.90 26.09 1.22
CA SER A 43 12.17 26.98 0.30
C SER A 43 12.62 26.78 -1.15
N LYS A 44 13.94 26.65 -1.38
CA LYS A 44 14.48 26.37 -2.71
C LYS A 44 14.05 25.00 -3.24
N ALA A 45 14.05 23.97 -2.39
CA ALA A 45 13.64 22.61 -2.75
C ALA A 45 12.15 22.53 -3.07
N VAL A 46 11.28 23.09 -2.22
CA VAL A 46 9.82 23.18 -2.44
C VAL A 46 9.51 23.90 -3.77
N ARG A 47 10.15 25.05 -4.02
CA ARG A 47 10.01 25.76 -5.32
C ARG A 47 10.55 24.97 -6.50
N ARG A 48 11.64 24.21 -6.32
CA ARG A 48 12.20 23.32 -7.37
C ARG A 48 11.22 22.22 -7.75
N LEU A 49 10.43 21.73 -6.81
CA LEU A 49 9.36 20.77 -7.07
C LEU A 49 8.12 21.41 -7.73
N GLY A 50 8.05 22.74 -7.76
CA GLY A 50 6.94 23.50 -8.32
C GLY A 50 5.82 23.79 -7.31
N TYR A 51 6.11 23.69 -6.01
CA TYR A 51 5.16 23.95 -4.94
C TYR A 51 5.31 25.39 -4.42
N PRO A 52 4.22 26.05 -3.99
CA PRO A 52 4.30 27.34 -3.31
C PRO A 52 4.95 27.16 -1.93
N MET A 53 5.62 28.21 -1.43
CA MET A 53 6.18 28.26 -0.08
C MET A 53 5.49 29.38 0.70
N THR A 54 4.25 29.14 1.11
CA THR A 54 3.44 30.09 1.91
C THR A 54 3.96 30.18 3.34
N GLU A 55 3.45 31.16 4.09
CA GLU A 55 3.73 31.30 5.52
C GLU A 55 3.33 30.05 6.31
N SER A 56 2.10 29.57 6.14
CA SER A 56 1.62 28.34 6.79
C SER A 56 2.48 27.10 6.49
N LEU A 57 2.99 26.97 5.26
CA LEU A 57 3.90 25.87 4.92
C LEU A 57 5.27 26.04 5.58
N GLN A 58 5.76 27.27 5.68
CA GLN A 58 6.99 27.57 6.41
C GLN A 58 6.82 27.21 7.89
N ASP A 59 5.69 27.55 8.50
CA ASP A 59 5.40 27.20 9.90
C ASP A 59 5.40 25.69 10.10
N PHE A 60 4.76 24.94 9.21
CA PHE A 60 4.82 23.47 9.24
C PHE A 60 6.26 22.92 9.14
N TRP A 61 7.08 23.48 8.27
CA TRP A 61 8.50 23.10 8.18
C TRP A 61 9.30 23.48 9.42
N ARG A 62 9.00 24.61 10.07
CA ARG A 62 9.63 25.01 11.33
C ARG A 62 9.26 24.04 12.45
N GLU A 63 7.99 23.66 12.57
CA GLU A 63 7.55 22.65 13.54
C GLU A 63 8.27 21.31 13.34
N LEU A 64 8.45 20.87 12.09
CA LEU A 64 9.25 19.67 11.81
C LEU A 64 10.72 19.83 12.21
N LEU A 65 11.34 20.98 11.93
CA LEU A 65 12.74 21.23 12.29
C LEU A 65 12.94 21.35 13.80
N ASP A 66 11.98 21.92 14.54
CA ASP A 66 12.05 22.04 16.01
C ASP A 66 12.18 20.66 16.69
N VAL A 67 11.53 19.64 16.11
CA VAL A 67 11.55 18.26 16.62
C VAL A 67 12.66 17.39 16.01
N SER A 68 13.59 18.01 15.27
CA SER A 68 14.71 17.34 14.61
C SER A 68 15.83 16.93 15.56
N ALA A 69 16.52 15.85 15.20
CA ALA A 69 17.68 15.29 15.91
C ALA A 69 18.89 16.23 15.96
N ALA A 70 18.91 17.28 15.14
CA ALA A 70 19.90 18.33 15.24
C ALA A 70 19.72 19.22 16.50
N HIS A 71 18.50 19.28 17.06
CA HIS A 71 18.17 20.19 18.17
C HIS A 71 17.89 19.49 19.48
N CYS A 72 17.26 18.33 19.42
CA CYS A 72 17.01 17.51 20.59
C CYS A 72 17.43 16.07 20.32
N SER A 73 17.80 15.30 21.35
CA SER A 73 17.98 13.86 21.22
C SER A 73 16.69 13.09 21.47
N GLU A 74 15.78 13.70 22.23
CA GLU A 74 14.49 13.15 22.63
C GLU A 74 13.36 14.13 22.31
N LEU A 75 12.22 13.60 21.87
CA LEU A 75 11.04 14.41 21.62
C LEU A 75 10.42 14.88 22.94
N ALA A 76 10.05 16.15 23.01
CA ALA A 76 9.22 16.65 24.09
C ALA A 76 7.83 15.96 24.05
N ALA A 77 7.22 15.77 25.20
CA ALA A 77 5.82 15.33 25.28
C ALA A 77 4.93 16.27 24.46
N GLY A 78 4.01 15.73 23.66
CA GLY A 78 3.13 16.52 22.81
C GLY A 78 3.75 16.99 21.48
N ALA A 79 5.02 16.69 21.20
CA ALA A 79 5.69 17.18 19.99
C ALA A 79 5.06 16.64 18.70
N SER A 80 4.70 15.36 18.67
CA SER A 80 4.06 14.75 17.49
C SER A 80 2.66 15.33 17.26
N GLU A 81 1.92 15.58 18.33
CA GLU A 81 0.59 16.18 18.33
C GLU A 81 0.62 17.63 17.83
N ARG A 82 1.67 18.39 18.15
CA ARG A 82 1.87 19.74 17.58
C ARG A 82 2.08 19.69 16.06
N VAL A 83 2.94 18.79 15.58
CA VAL A 83 3.18 18.62 14.13
C VAL A 83 1.90 18.18 13.43
N GLU A 84 1.13 17.27 14.03
CA GLU A 84 -0.17 16.84 13.51
C GLU A 84 -1.19 17.99 13.45
N ALA A 85 -1.33 18.78 14.52
CA ALA A 85 -2.21 19.95 14.54
C ALA A 85 -1.79 20.98 13.48
N CYS A 86 -0.49 21.20 13.30
CA CYS A 86 0.02 22.06 12.25
C CYS A 86 -0.36 21.52 10.86
N ALA A 87 -0.16 20.21 10.61
CA ALA A 87 -0.55 19.55 9.36
C ALA A 87 -2.07 19.67 9.09
N ASP A 88 -2.90 19.52 10.11
CA ASP A 88 -4.36 19.65 9.98
C ASP A 88 -4.79 21.08 9.66
N SER A 89 -4.08 22.09 10.20
CA SER A 89 -4.41 23.50 9.94
C SER A 89 -4.09 23.96 8.51
N LEU A 90 -3.30 23.20 7.75
CA LEU A 90 -2.97 23.55 6.37
C LEU A 90 -4.21 23.46 5.46
N ASP A 91 -4.42 24.52 4.67
CA ASP A 91 -5.49 24.59 3.67
C ASP A 91 -5.24 23.60 2.53
N ILE A 92 -6.27 22.83 2.15
CA ILE A 92 -6.19 21.76 1.14
C ILE A 92 -5.73 22.28 -0.24
N SER A 93 -6.05 23.53 -0.57
CA SER A 93 -5.71 24.16 -1.85
C SER A 93 -4.24 24.55 -1.96
N LEU A 94 -3.50 24.54 -0.85
CA LEU A 94 -2.11 24.95 -0.76
C LEU A 94 -1.17 24.16 -1.69
N LEU A 95 -1.34 22.84 -1.73
CA LEU A 95 -0.49 21.96 -2.53
C LEU A 95 -1.32 21.17 -3.54
N PRO A 96 -0.76 20.86 -4.73
CA PRO A 96 -1.35 19.84 -5.60
C PRO A 96 -1.29 18.47 -4.91
N VAL A 97 -2.06 17.51 -5.41
CA VAL A 97 -2.09 16.12 -4.89
C VAL A 97 -0.69 15.53 -4.67
N SER A 98 0.23 15.72 -5.62
CA SER A 98 1.60 15.19 -5.49
C SER A 98 2.38 15.84 -4.34
N GLY A 99 2.15 17.12 -4.04
CA GLY A 99 2.79 17.82 -2.94
C GLY A 99 2.33 17.27 -1.58
N TRP A 100 1.02 17.04 -1.43
CA TRP A 100 0.49 16.39 -0.23
C TRP A 100 1.04 14.97 -0.04
N LEU A 101 1.10 14.17 -1.11
CA LEU A 101 1.66 12.82 -1.05
C LEU A 101 3.17 12.82 -0.80
N ASP A 102 3.90 13.86 -1.22
CA ASP A 102 5.32 14.01 -0.91
C ASP A 102 5.52 14.37 0.58
N LEU A 103 4.73 15.28 1.15
CA LEU A 103 4.77 15.57 2.59
C LEU A 103 4.36 14.37 3.45
N PHE A 104 3.32 13.65 3.05
CA PHE A 104 2.93 12.37 3.67
C PHE A 104 4.12 11.41 3.76
N ARG A 105 4.81 11.16 2.64
CA ARG A 105 5.99 10.26 2.62
C ARG A 105 7.16 10.83 3.40
N PHE A 106 7.30 12.14 3.42
CA PHE A 106 8.32 12.81 4.21
C PHE A 106 8.11 12.54 5.70
N CYS A 107 6.90 12.75 6.21
CA CYS A 107 6.55 12.43 7.60
C CYS A 107 6.70 10.93 7.91
N ILE A 108 6.33 10.01 7.00
CA ILE A 108 6.64 8.57 7.17
C ILE A 108 8.15 8.33 7.31
N GLY A 109 8.97 9.02 6.51
CA GLY A 109 10.43 8.91 6.57
C GLY A 109 11.06 9.45 7.84
N LEU A 110 10.41 10.42 8.49
CA LEU A 110 10.73 10.87 9.83
C LEU A 110 10.13 9.97 10.91
N GLY A 111 9.25 9.05 10.55
CA GLY A 111 8.55 8.19 11.49
C GLY A 111 7.47 8.92 12.27
N LEU A 112 6.73 9.84 11.64
CA LEU A 112 5.53 10.53 12.17
C LEU A 112 4.27 10.01 11.46
N PHE A 113 3.77 8.85 11.88
CA PHE A 113 2.72 8.13 11.14
C PHE A 113 1.34 8.80 11.21
N GLN A 114 0.98 9.40 12.35
CA GLN A 114 -0.29 10.13 12.54
C GLN A 114 -0.31 11.40 11.67
N SER A 115 0.69 12.27 11.82
CA SER A 115 0.81 13.50 11.01
C SER A 115 0.87 13.18 9.51
N ALA A 116 1.54 12.08 9.14
CA ALA A 116 1.54 11.60 7.77
C ALA A 116 0.12 11.26 7.27
N ALA A 117 -0.68 10.53 8.05
CA ALA A 117 -2.05 10.20 7.68
C ALA A 117 -2.92 11.45 7.48
N THR A 118 -2.77 12.48 8.32
CA THR A 118 -3.45 13.77 8.16
C THR A 118 -3.13 14.43 6.82
N LEU A 119 -1.83 14.52 6.47
CA LEU A 119 -1.38 15.06 5.17
C LEU A 119 -1.89 14.23 3.99
N ARG A 120 -2.01 12.92 4.18
CA ARG A 120 -2.55 12.01 3.19
C ARG A 120 -4.05 12.25 2.95
N ASP A 121 -4.81 12.56 4.00
CA ASP A 121 -6.23 12.91 3.87
C ASP A 121 -6.40 14.26 3.15
N LYS A 122 -5.49 15.23 3.36
CA LYS A 122 -5.44 16.44 2.53
C LYS A 122 -5.23 16.10 1.04
N ALA A 123 -4.39 15.11 0.73
CA ALA A 123 -4.22 14.64 -0.65
C ALA A 123 -5.53 14.09 -1.24
N LEU A 124 -6.29 13.29 -0.48
CA LEU A 124 -7.58 12.74 -0.91
C LEU A 124 -8.62 13.83 -1.15
N LEU A 125 -8.74 14.78 -0.22
CA LEU A 125 -9.66 15.91 -0.36
C LEU A 125 -9.29 16.78 -1.56
N ARG A 126 -7.98 16.96 -1.82
CA ARG A 126 -7.49 17.68 -3.00
C ARG A 126 -7.86 16.98 -4.30
N MET A 127 -7.77 15.64 -4.37
CA MET A 127 -8.19 14.87 -5.56
C MET A 127 -9.67 15.12 -5.90
N ILE A 128 -10.53 15.18 -4.87
CA ILE A 128 -11.96 15.46 -5.02
C ILE A 128 -12.21 16.91 -5.45
N GLN A 129 -11.48 17.87 -4.87
CA GLN A 129 -11.58 19.28 -5.24
C GLN A 129 -11.19 19.50 -6.71
N ASP A 130 -10.05 18.93 -7.15
CA ASP A 130 -9.58 19.07 -8.53
C ASP A 130 -10.63 18.54 -9.53
N ALA A 131 -11.23 17.39 -9.26
CA ALA A 131 -12.27 16.79 -10.10
C ALA A 131 -13.61 17.53 -10.12
N SER A 132 -13.83 18.45 -9.19
CA SER A 132 -15.04 19.28 -9.13
C SER A 132 -15.00 20.45 -10.11
N SER A 133 -13.83 20.73 -10.71
CA SER A 133 -13.67 21.80 -11.69
C SER A 133 -14.39 21.49 -13.01
N PRO A 134 -14.97 22.50 -13.69
CA PRO A 134 -15.48 22.32 -15.04
C PRO A 134 -14.37 21.82 -15.98
N GLY A 135 -14.62 20.73 -16.70
CA GLY A 135 -13.64 20.14 -17.62
C GLY A 135 -12.60 19.23 -16.97
N ALA A 136 -12.84 18.74 -15.75
CA ALA A 136 -12.00 17.72 -15.12
C ALA A 136 -11.71 16.55 -16.07
N SER A 137 -10.43 16.20 -16.16
CA SER A 137 -9.95 15.08 -16.97
C SER A 137 -10.42 13.74 -16.42
N LEU A 138 -10.42 12.70 -17.26
CA LEU A 138 -10.69 11.33 -16.81
C LEU A 138 -9.74 10.89 -15.67
N SER A 139 -8.50 11.38 -15.66
CA SER A 139 -7.55 11.08 -14.58
C SER A 139 -8.01 11.70 -13.25
N GLU A 140 -8.44 12.95 -13.24
CA GLU A 140 -8.95 13.62 -12.04
C GLU A 140 -10.23 12.96 -11.53
N LEU A 141 -11.16 12.63 -12.43
CA LEU A 141 -12.38 11.89 -12.09
C LEU A 141 -12.07 10.51 -11.48
N THR A 142 -11.08 9.81 -12.02
CA THR A 142 -10.61 8.52 -11.48
C THR A 142 -10.07 8.66 -10.06
N MET A 143 -9.24 9.68 -9.82
CA MET A 143 -8.63 9.95 -8.52
C MET A 143 -9.68 10.37 -7.48
N ALA A 144 -10.66 11.18 -7.88
CA ALA A 144 -11.78 11.56 -7.00
C ALA A 144 -12.69 10.36 -6.68
N CYS A 145 -12.98 9.50 -7.66
CA CYS A 145 -13.70 8.26 -7.42
C CYS A 145 -12.99 7.41 -6.36
N TYR A 146 -11.68 7.20 -6.54
CA TYR A 146 -10.86 6.47 -5.58
C TYR A 146 -10.88 7.14 -4.19
N ALA A 147 -10.67 8.46 -4.12
CA ALA A 147 -10.58 9.19 -2.86
C ALA A 147 -11.89 9.13 -2.07
N SER A 148 -13.03 9.31 -2.75
CA SER A 148 -14.34 9.15 -2.12
C SER A 148 -14.56 7.73 -1.61
N LEU A 149 -14.11 6.70 -2.33
CA LEU A 149 -14.18 5.32 -1.82
C LEU A 149 -13.30 5.13 -0.57
N GLU A 150 -12.08 5.63 -0.58
CA GLU A 150 -11.17 5.50 0.57
C GLU A 150 -11.70 6.24 1.82
N LEU A 151 -12.36 7.40 1.64
CA LEU A 151 -13.01 8.19 2.69
C LEU A 151 -14.39 7.65 3.13
N GLY A 152 -14.98 6.71 2.39
CA GLY A 152 -16.27 6.08 2.74
C GLY A 152 -17.48 6.78 2.17
N GLU A 153 -17.25 7.77 1.32
CA GLU A 153 -18.26 8.55 0.62
C GLU A 153 -18.79 7.80 -0.62
N SER A 154 -19.40 6.64 -0.40
CA SER A 154 -19.85 5.74 -1.47
C SER A 154 -20.80 6.42 -2.47
N HIS A 155 -21.63 7.37 -2.01
CA HIS A 155 -22.52 8.14 -2.88
C HIS A 155 -21.73 9.02 -3.87
N ARG A 156 -20.72 9.76 -3.40
CA ARG A 156 -19.86 10.59 -4.25
C ARG A 156 -19.03 9.75 -5.21
N ALA A 157 -18.53 8.60 -4.73
CA ALA A 157 -17.83 7.65 -5.60
C ALA A 157 -18.71 7.20 -6.78
N ALA A 158 -20.01 6.94 -6.55
CA ALA A 158 -20.94 6.58 -7.62
C ALA A 158 -21.15 7.73 -8.63
N GLU A 159 -21.20 8.98 -8.17
CA GLU A 159 -21.25 10.14 -9.07
C GLU A 159 -20.00 10.24 -9.95
N TRP A 160 -18.82 10.07 -9.36
CA TRP A 160 -17.56 10.08 -10.09
C TRP A 160 -17.48 8.94 -11.11
N LEU A 161 -17.95 7.73 -10.76
CA LEU A 161 -18.06 6.61 -11.70
C LEU A 161 -18.91 6.97 -12.92
N GLY A 162 -20.10 7.56 -12.72
CA GLY A 162 -20.95 7.98 -13.85
C GLY A 162 -20.29 9.02 -14.75
N LYS A 163 -19.54 9.97 -14.17
CA LYS A 163 -18.75 10.94 -14.94
C LYS A 163 -17.58 10.28 -15.67
N MET A 164 -16.92 9.29 -15.07
CA MET A 164 -15.84 8.54 -15.74
C MET A 164 -16.36 7.81 -16.99
N GLU A 165 -17.52 7.16 -16.90
CA GLU A 165 -18.16 6.49 -18.04
C GLU A 165 -18.42 7.46 -19.19
N SER A 166 -19.04 8.60 -18.87
CA SER A 166 -19.35 9.67 -19.83
C SER A 166 -18.10 10.31 -20.45
N SER A 167 -16.97 10.31 -19.73
CA SER A 167 -15.68 10.87 -20.15
C SER A 167 -14.76 9.87 -20.88
N GLY A 168 -15.32 8.77 -21.39
CA GLY A 168 -14.59 7.82 -22.24
C GLY A 168 -13.73 6.81 -21.49
N CYS A 169 -14.05 6.50 -20.23
CA CYS A 169 -13.43 5.38 -19.53
C CYS A 169 -13.72 4.06 -20.26
N SER A 170 -12.69 3.24 -20.50
CA SER A 170 -12.88 1.93 -21.14
C SER A 170 -13.79 1.04 -20.29
N ALA A 171 -14.64 0.23 -20.92
CA ALA A 171 -15.55 -0.70 -20.24
C ALA A 171 -14.84 -1.59 -19.20
N GLN A 172 -13.62 -2.05 -19.49
CA GLN A 172 -12.82 -2.86 -18.57
C GLN A 172 -12.46 -2.10 -17.28
N ARG A 173 -11.90 -0.89 -17.41
CA ARG A 173 -11.57 -0.04 -16.26
C ARG A 173 -12.81 0.37 -15.47
N PHE A 174 -13.89 0.72 -16.17
CA PHE A 174 -15.15 1.06 -15.53
C PHE A 174 -15.70 -0.12 -14.70
N SER A 175 -15.72 -1.34 -15.27
CA SER A 175 -16.11 -2.55 -14.56
C SER A 175 -15.21 -2.83 -13.34
N GLN A 176 -13.90 -2.61 -13.46
CA GLN A 176 -12.96 -2.76 -12.34
C GLN A 176 -13.22 -1.77 -11.21
N ALA A 177 -13.43 -0.49 -11.54
CA ALA A 177 -13.73 0.54 -10.55
C ALA A 177 -15.09 0.32 -9.89
N ARG A 178 -16.12 -0.09 -10.66
CA ARG A 178 -17.44 -0.45 -10.12
C ARG A 178 -17.36 -1.67 -9.19
N TRP A 179 -16.61 -2.70 -9.56
CA TRP A 179 -16.38 -3.87 -8.71
C TRP A 179 -15.68 -3.48 -7.40
N PHE A 180 -14.61 -2.69 -7.48
CA PHE A 180 -13.90 -2.21 -6.29
C PHE A 180 -14.79 -1.32 -5.41
N SER A 181 -15.60 -0.44 -6.01
CA SER A 181 -16.60 0.36 -5.30
C SER A 181 -17.58 -0.52 -4.52
N ALA A 182 -18.09 -1.59 -5.13
CA ALA A 182 -19.03 -2.49 -4.46
C ALA A 182 -18.40 -3.18 -3.24
N LEU A 183 -17.13 -3.61 -3.34
CA LEU A 183 -16.38 -4.16 -2.21
C LEU A 183 -16.20 -3.14 -1.08
N MET A 184 -15.82 -1.91 -1.43
CA MET A 184 -15.55 -0.86 -0.43
C MET A 184 -16.82 -0.35 0.26
N SER A 185 -17.98 -0.47 -0.40
CA SER A 185 -19.30 -0.07 0.12
C SER A 185 -20.07 -1.20 0.82
N GLY A 186 -19.56 -2.44 0.80
CA GLY A 186 -20.25 -3.59 1.40
C GLY A 186 -21.50 -4.03 0.65
N ALA A 187 -21.63 -3.67 -0.63
CA ALA A 187 -22.76 -4.10 -1.45
C ALA A 187 -22.71 -5.63 -1.63
N ASN A 188 -23.79 -6.32 -1.27
CA ASN A 188 -23.87 -7.79 -1.27
C ASN A 188 -23.42 -8.43 -2.59
N GLU A 189 -22.74 -9.57 -2.46
CA GLU A 189 -22.13 -10.39 -3.52
C GLU A 189 -23.08 -10.74 -4.69
N GLY A 190 -24.40 -10.70 -4.47
CA GLY A 190 -25.41 -10.98 -5.48
C GLY A 190 -25.56 -9.93 -6.59
N GLY A 191 -25.09 -8.69 -6.37
CA GLY A 191 -25.12 -7.61 -7.37
C GLY A 191 -23.76 -7.26 -7.97
N VAL A 192 -22.70 -7.86 -7.43
CA VAL A 192 -21.33 -7.70 -7.93
C VAL A 192 -21.11 -8.83 -8.92
N ASP A 193 -21.49 -8.62 -10.18
CA ASP A 193 -20.97 -9.47 -11.27
C ASP A 193 -19.46 -9.51 -11.13
N GLY A 194 -18.96 -10.67 -10.67
CA GLY A 194 -17.53 -10.88 -10.46
C GLY A 194 -16.84 -10.42 -11.72
N LEU A 195 -15.80 -9.58 -11.57
CA LEU A 195 -15.14 -8.89 -12.67
C LEU A 195 -15.04 -9.81 -13.87
N ALA A 196 -15.84 -9.54 -14.92
CA ALA A 196 -15.93 -10.39 -16.09
C ALA A 196 -14.50 -10.71 -16.52
N TRP A 197 -14.20 -12.00 -16.45
CA TRP A 197 -12.92 -12.69 -16.55
C TRP A 197 -11.79 -11.84 -17.11
N GLY A 198 -10.69 -11.73 -16.37
CA GLY A 198 -9.49 -11.07 -16.85
C GLY A 198 -9.08 -11.65 -18.20
N SER A 199 -8.44 -10.81 -19.02
CA SER A 199 -8.09 -11.10 -20.41
C SER A 199 -7.03 -12.20 -20.60
N SER A 200 -6.76 -13.04 -19.60
CA SER A 200 -5.81 -14.14 -19.67
C SER A 200 -6.54 -15.47 -19.87
N LEU A 201 -6.01 -16.30 -20.77
CA LEU A 201 -6.49 -17.66 -21.02
C LEU A 201 -6.46 -18.55 -19.76
N ALA A 202 -5.68 -18.17 -18.73
CA ALA A 202 -5.58 -18.88 -17.46
C ALA A 202 -6.70 -18.51 -16.44
N ASP A 203 -7.41 -17.39 -16.63
CA ASP A 203 -8.44 -16.92 -15.68
C ASP A 203 -9.57 -17.95 -15.46
N PRO A 204 -10.10 -18.65 -16.49
CA PRO A 204 -11.15 -19.67 -16.28
C PRO A 204 -10.71 -20.82 -15.36
N GLY A 205 -9.49 -21.34 -15.55
CA GLY A 205 -8.94 -22.43 -14.75
C GLY A 205 -8.71 -22.02 -13.30
N PHE A 206 -8.13 -20.83 -13.08
CA PHE A 206 -7.94 -20.28 -11.74
C PHE A 206 -9.27 -19.94 -11.06
N GLY A 207 -10.23 -19.34 -11.78
CA GLY A 207 -11.54 -19.04 -11.23
C GLY A 207 -12.31 -20.28 -10.78
N ASN A 208 -12.20 -21.40 -11.52
CA ASN A 208 -12.77 -22.68 -11.11
C ASN A 208 -12.13 -23.25 -9.82
N LEU A 209 -10.85 -22.96 -9.59
CA LEU A 209 -10.19 -23.31 -8.32
C LEU A 209 -10.78 -22.52 -7.16
N ILE A 210 -11.03 -21.22 -7.33
CA ILE A 210 -11.36 -20.28 -6.24
C ILE A 210 -12.85 -20.20 -5.93
N ARG A 211 -13.72 -20.31 -6.95
CA ARG A 211 -15.16 -20.10 -6.82
C ARG A 211 -15.79 -21.02 -5.76
N GLY A 212 -16.51 -20.41 -4.83
CA GLY A 212 -17.24 -21.11 -3.76
C GLY A 212 -16.35 -21.89 -2.79
N ARG A 213 -15.03 -21.62 -2.77
CA ARG A 213 -14.09 -22.27 -1.86
C ARG A 213 -13.84 -21.45 -0.61
N ARG A 214 -13.56 -22.15 0.49
CA ARG A 214 -12.96 -21.57 1.69
C ARG A 214 -11.45 -21.51 1.48
N ILE A 215 -10.88 -20.32 1.68
CA ILE A 215 -9.48 -20.05 1.35
C ILE A 215 -8.73 -19.61 2.58
N ALA A 216 -7.58 -20.23 2.85
CA ALA A 216 -6.60 -19.73 3.80
C ALA A 216 -5.56 -18.88 3.06
N VAL A 217 -5.35 -17.63 3.48
CA VAL A 217 -4.27 -16.77 2.98
C VAL A 217 -3.25 -16.62 4.10
N VAL A 218 -2.05 -17.18 3.93
CA VAL A 218 -1.05 -17.29 5.00
C VAL A 218 0.11 -16.34 4.73
N GLY A 219 0.23 -15.32 5.58
CA GLY A 219 1.34 -14.38 5.60
C GLY A 219 2.62 -14.96 6.21
N PRO A 220 3.73 -14.21 6.13
CA PRO A 220 5.04 -14.68 6.56
C PRO A 220 5.35 -14.40 8.04
N VAL A 221 4.46 -13.71 8.78
CA VAL A 221 4.74 -13.24 10.15
C VAL A 221 4.86 -14.42 11.09
N ALA A 222 5.93 -14.46 11.89
CA ALA A 222 6.09 -15.46 12.93
C ALA A 222 5.15 -15.16 14.09
N LEU A 223 4.12 -16.00 14.26
CA LEU A 223 3.21 -15.95 15.40
C LEU A 223 3.41 -17.19 16.27
N GLU A 224 3.12 -17.05 17.57
CA GLU A 224 3.18 -18.17 18.52
C GLU A 224 1.94 -19.08 18.45
N MET A 225 0.92 -18.68 17.69
CA MET A 225 -0.34 -19.42 17.57
C MET A 225 -0.22 -20.58 16.58
N GLU A 226 -0.41 -21.79 17.07
CA GLU A 226 -0.42 -23.01 16.26
C GLU A 226 -1.69 -23.09 15.41
N SER A 227 -1.59 -22.73 14.13
CA SER A 227 -2.71 -22.74 13.18
C SER A 227 -2.53 -23.75 12.05
N GLY A 228 -1.45 -24.54 12.06
CA GLY A 228 -1.07 -25.38 10.92
C GLY A 228 -2.13 -26.39 10.48
N PRO A 229 -2.68 -27.22 11.40
CA PRO A 229 -3.76 -28.15 11.06
C PRO A 229 -5.01 -27.46 10.54
N ASP A 230 -5.39 -26.33 11.12
CA ASP A 230 -6.57 -25.55 10.70
C ASP A 230 -6.38 -24.97 9.29
N ILE A 231 -5.20 -24.42 9.00
CA ILE A 231 -4.82 -23.92 7.67
C ILE A 231 -4.94 -25.03 6.62
N ASP A 232 -4.41 -26.22 6.90
CA ASP A 232 -4.45 -27.35 5.98
C ASP A 232 -5.87 -27.89 5.75
N GLY A 233 -6.84 -27.56 6.62
CA GLY A 233 -8.25 -27.92 6.50
C GLY A 233 -9.07 -27.04 5.53
N TYR A 234 -8.48 -25.99 4.98
CA TYR A 234 -9.12 -25.16 3.95
C TYR A 234 -9.09 -25.83 2.58
N ASP A 235 -10.03 -25.43 1.71
CA ASP A 235 -10.16 -26.03 0.39
C ASP A 235 -8.98 -25.60 -0.52
N VAL A 236 -8.50 -24.37 -0.32
CA VAL A 236 -7.34 -23.79 -1.01
C VAL A 236 -6.45 -23.05 -0.01
N VAL A 237 -5.15 -23.34 -0.02
CA VAL A 237 -4.13 -22.64 0.78
C VAL A 237 -3.25 -21.76 -0.10
N VAL A 238 -3.27 -20.45 0.17
CA VAL A 238 -2.53 -19.42 -0.56
C VAL A 238 -1.36 -18.92 0.28
N LYS A 239 -0.15 -18.94 -0.29
CA LYS A 239 1.07 -18.40 0.34
C LYS A 239 1.82 -17.47 -0.61
N PHE A 240 2.93 -16.91 -0.14
CA PHE A 240 3.71 -15.92 -0.90
C PHE A 240 5.13 -16.40 -1.14
N GLY A 241 5.57 -16.37 -2.40
CA GLY A 241 6.95 -16.65 -2.79
C GLY A 241 7.42 -18.06 -2.47
N TYR A 242 6.57 -19.07 -2.62
CA TYR A 242 6.94 -20.48 -2.45
C TYR A 242 8.05 -20.88 -3.43
N ARG A 243 9.07 -21.60 -2.94
CA ARG A 243 10.25 -22.01 -3.74
C ARG A 243 10.54 -23.51 -3.63
N GLY A 244 9.56 -24.32 -3.23
CA GLY A 244 9.77 -25.74 -2.92
C GLY A 244 10.28 -25.98 -1.49
N GLY A 245 10.30 -27.25 -1.08
CA GLY A 245 10.77 -27.70 0.23
C GLY A 245 9.95 -27.13 1.40
N GLU A 246 10.55 -27.02 2.59
CA GLU A 246 9.85 -26.63 3.83
C GLU A 246 9.51 -25.13 3.93
N ARG A 247 9.89 -24.31 2.95
CA ARG A 247 9.71 -22.85 3.02
C ARG A 247 8.23 -22.49 3.04
N GLY A 248 7.79 -21.91 4.15
CA GLY A 248 6.38 -21.57 4.34
C GLY A 248 5.49 -22.78 4.60
N ARG A 249 6.06 -23.93 5.01
CA ARG A 249 5.34 -25.19 5.23
C ARG A 249 5.52 -25.75 6.65
N ASP A 250 5.81 -24.88 7.62
CA ASP A 250 5.87 -25.28 9.03
C ASP A 250 4.56 -25.98 9.45
N PRO A 251 4.59 -27.28 9.80
CA PRO A 251 3.37 -28.04 10.10
C PRO A 251 2.58 -27.52 11.30
N ARG A 252 3.25 -26.86 12.24
CA ARG A 252 2.68 -26.40 13.50
C ARG A 252 2.01 -25.04 13.31
N PHE A 253 2.65 -24.13 12.57
CA PHE A 253 2.20 -22.74 12.48
C PHE A 253 1.66 -22.30 11.12
N GLN A 254 2.13 -22.91 10.02
CA GLN A 254 1.81 -22.47 8.66
C GLN A 254 1.07 -23.50 7.81
N GLY A 255 0.95 -24.73 8.30
CA GLY A 255 0.40 -25.87 7.56
C GLY A 255 1.35 -26.34 6.48
N LYS A 256 1.23 -27.60 6.07
CA LYS A 256 2.08 -28.23 5.06
C LYS A 256 1.61 -27.97 3.64
N ARG A 257 0.39 -27.50 3.41
CA ARG A 257 -0.15 -27.33 2.05
C ARG A 257 0.21 -25.96 1.47
N VAL A 258 0.43 -25.93 0.15
CA VAL A 258 0.53 -24.72 -0.66
C VAL A 258 -0.14 -25.01 -2.00
N ASP A 259 -1.35 -24.50 -2.21
CA ASP A 259 -2.08 -24.70 -3.47
C ASP A 259 -1.78 -23.56 -4.46
N VAL A 260 -1.69 -22.33 -3.94
CA VAL A 260 -1.43 -21.13 -4.75
C VAL A 260 -0.27 -20.34 -4.14
N SER A 261 0.64 -19.85 -4.98
CA SER A 261 1.70 -18.94 -4.56
C SER A 261 1.75 -17.67 -5.39
N TYR A 262 1.77 -16.51 -4.71
CA TYR A 262 1.94 -15.20 -5.33
C TYR A 262 3.42 -14.79 -5.36
N TYR A 263 3.86 -14.22 -6.49
CA TYR A 263 5.25 -13.84 -6.76
C TYR A 263 5.36 -12.38 -7.19
N ASN A 264 6.19 -11.62 -6.48
CA ASN A 264 6.70 -10.34 -6.98
C ASN A 264 7.83 -10.58 -8.01
N ASN A 265 8.29 -9.51 -8.68
CA ASN A 265 9.30 -9.62 -9.74
C ASN A 265 10.60 -10.25 -9.26
N THR A 266 11.10 -9.84 -8.08
CA THR A 266 12.34 -10.39 -7.51
C THR A 266 12.19 -11.87 -7.18
N GLN A 267 11.07 -12.27 -6.59
CA GLN A 267 10.79 -13.67 -6.27
C GLN A 267 10.65 -14.53 -7.52
N ALA A 268 9.96 -14.04 -8.55
CA ALA A 268 9.81 -14.70 -9.83
C ALA A 268 11.17 -14.87 -10.53
N GLU A 269 11.98 -13.81 -10.58
CA GLU A 269 13.33 -13.84 -11.15
C GLU A 269 14.24 -14.82 -10.41
N THR A 270 14.24 -14.80 -9.07
CA THR A 270 15.03 -15.77 -8.28
C THR A 270 14.60 -17.20 -8.53
N LEU A 271 13.29 -17.48 -8.56
CA LEU A 271 12.79 -18.83 -8.79
C LEU A 271 13.11 -19.33 -10.21
N ALA A 272 12.95 -18.46 -11.21
CA ALA A 272 13.28 -18.76 -12.60
C ALA A 272 14.78 -18.95 -12.85
N GLY A 273 15.65 -18.48 -11.93
CA GLY A 273 17.09 -18.70 -11.98
C GLY A 273 17.53 -20.14 -11.62
N ALA A 274 16.60 -20.98 -11.16
CA ALA A 274 16.82 -22.40 -10.86
C ALA A 274 15.80 -23.29 -11.61
N ASP A 275 15.91 -24.62 -11.49
CA ASP A 275 14.86 -25.52 -12.00
C ASP A 275 13.57 -25.34 -11.18
N PHE A 276 12.62 -24.62 -11.77
CA PHE A 276 11.33 -24.31 -11.15
C PHE A 276 10.28 -25.41 -11.39
N SER A 277 10.56 -26.40 -12.24
CA SER A 277 9.60 -27.45 -12.61
C SER A 277 9.06 -28.21 -11.38
N PRO A 278 9.90 -28.63 -10.40
CA PRO A 278 9.41 -29.28 -9.18
C PRO A 278 8.51 -28.39 -8.32
N VAL A 279 8.74 -27.07 -8.34
CA VAL A 279 7.90 -26.15 -7.56
C VAL A 279 6.52 -26.03 -8.19
N PHE A 280 6.44 -25.91 -9.51
CA PHE A 280 5.17 -25.81 -10.23
C PHE A 280 4.42 -27.14 -10.34
N SER A 281 5.06 -28.29 -10.15
CA SER A 281 4.37 -29.58 -10.05
C SER A 281 3.66 -29.78 -8.71
N GLU A 282 4.12 -29.11 -7.65
CA GLU A 282 3.48 -29.10 -6.33
C GLU A 282 2.35 -28.06 -6.23
N LEU A 283 2.44 -26.96 -6.97
CA LEU A 283 1.44 -25.91 -6.96
C LEU A 283 0.26 -26.23 -7.89
N ARG A 284 -0.95 -25.87 -7.46
CA ARG A 284 -2.10 -25.81 -8.36
C ARG A 284 -2.02 -24.57 -9.25
N TRP A 285 -1.53 -23.44 -8.73
CA TRP A 285 -1.27 -22.22 -9.51
C TRP A 285 -0.13 -21.36 -8.95
N GLY A 286 0.68 -20.80 -9.84
CA GLY A 286 1.55 -19.64 -9.55
C GLY A 286 0.93 -18.35 -10.09
N VAL A 287 1.01 -17.27 -9.31
CA VAL A 287 0.46 -15.96 -9.69
C VAL A 287 1.53 -14.88 -9.64
N CYS A 288 1.91 -14.32 -10.79
CA CYS A 288 2.82 -13.19 -10.86
C CYS A 288 2.07 -11.86 -10.75
N HIS A 289 2.64 -10.88 -10.04
CA HIS A 289 2.04 -9.56 -9.88
C HIS A 289 1.85 -8.78 -11.19
N ASN A 290 2.67 -9.07 -12.20
CA ASN A 290 2.63 -8.38 -13.50
C ASN A 290 3.28 -9.23 -14.60
N ARG A 291 3.19 -8.72 -15.83
CA ARG A 291 3.73 -9.35 -17.04
C ARG A 291 5.25 -9.62 -16.98
N LYS A 292 6.02 -8.73 -16.36
CA LYS A 292 7.48 -8.91 -16.21
C LYS A 292 7.76 -10.16 -15.37
N GLY A 293 7.05 -10.34 -14.25
CA GLY A 293 7.13 -11.54 -13.42
C GLY A 293 6.89 -12.82 -14.22
N CYS A 294 5.80 -12.88 -15.01
CA CYS A 294 5.51 -14.05 -15.85
C CYS A 294 6.62 -14.32 -16.89
N SER A 295 7.23 -13.27 -17.44
CA SER A 295 8.19 -13.39 -18.54
C SER A 295 9.51 -14.08 -18.18
N PHE A 296 9.80 -14.24 -16.88
CA PHE A 296 10.98 -14.93 -16.38
C PHE A 296 10.89 -16.46 -16.55
N PHE A 297 9.69 -17.05 -16.54
CA PHE A 297 9.52 -18.49 -16.64
C PHE A 297 9.48 -18.93 -18.11
N ARG A 298 10.50 -19.69 -18.54
CA ARG A 298 10.61 -20.17 -19.93
C ARG A 298 11.06 -21.65 -19.97
N PRO A 299 10.27 -22.56 -20.57
CA PRO A 299 8.89 -22.34 -21.03
C PRO A 299 7.97 -21.95 -19.87
N ALA A 300 6.88 -21.22 -20.16
CA ALA A 300 5.93 -20.83 -19.14
C ALA A 300 5.12 -22.06 -18.67
N PRO A 301 4.99 -22.32 -17.36
CA PRO A 301 4.12 -23.37 -16.84
C PRO A 301 2.66 -23.14 -17.21
N ASP A 302 1.91 -24.22 -17.48
CA ASP A 302 0.47 -24.15 -17.80
C ASP A 302 -0.36 -23.59 -16.64
N ASN A 303 0.11 -23.80 -15.41
CA ASN A 303 -0.50 -23.31 -14.17
C ASN A 303 0.12 -21.99 -13.69
N LEU A 304 0.66 -21.17 -14.59
CA LEU A 304 1.13 -19.82 -14.29
C LEU A 304 0.15 -18.78 -14.81
N ARG A 305 -0.15 -17.78 -13.99
CA ARG A 305 -0.97 -16.63 -14.40
C ARG A 305 -0.45 -15.28 -13.95
N GLN A 306 -1.00 -14.23 -14.55
CA GLN A 306 -0.79 -12.85 -14.12
C GLN A 306 -1.99 -12.35 -13.31
N LEU A 307 -1.73 -11.73 -12.16
CA LEU A 307 -2.73 -10.97 -11.41
C LEU A 307 -3.29 -9.81 -12.24
N THR A 308 -4.60 -9.53 -12.10
CA THR A 308 -5.20 -8.32 -12.65
C THR A 308 -5.00 -7.16 -11.68
N SER A 309 -4.17 -6.20 -12.06
CA SER A 309 -3.76 -5.10 -11.19
C SER A 309 -4.77 -3.95 -11.20
N LEU A 310 -5.10 -3.44 -10.01
CA LEU A 310 -5.83 -2.17 -9.81
C LEU A 310 -4.90 -0.95 -9.78
N GLN A 311 -3.62 -1.10 -10.12
CA GLN A 311 -2.63 -0.03 -10.01
C GLN A 311 -3.00 1.24 -10.79
N TRP A 312 -3.77 1.11 -11.88
CA TRP A 312 -4.25 2.26 -12.65
C TRP A 312 -5.24 3.13 -11.88
N PHE A 313 -5.87 2.59 -10.83
CA PHE A 313 -6.89 3.22 -10.00
C PHE A 313 -6.33 3.77 -8.68
N LEU A 314 -5.11 3.39 -8.29
CA LEU A 314 -4.49 3.78 -7.02
C LEU A 314 -3.56 5.01 -7.17
N PRO A 315 -3.58 5.97 -6.24
CA PRO A 315 -2.82 7.21 -6.33
C PRO A 315 -1.35 7.03 -5.94
N ASP A 316 -0.45 7.00 -6.93
CA ASP A 316 1.02 7.06 -6.72
C ASP A 316 1.56 6.06 -5.66
N THR A 317 0.94 4.89 -5.55
CA THR A 317 1.27 3.84 -4.55
C THR A 317 0.97 2.46 -5.08
N HIS A 318 1.61 1.42 -4.54
CA HIS A 318 1.33 0.02 -4.89
C HIS A 318 0.94 -0.77 -3.65
N LEU A 319 -0.03 -1.67 -3.79
CA LEU A 319 -0.32 -2.63 -2.73
C LEU A 319 0.82 -3.65 -2.58
N ASN A 320 1.06 -4.14 -1.37
CA ASN A 320 1.92 -5.29 -1.14
C ASN A 320 1.25 -6.59 -1.67
N ALA A 321 1.89 -7.74 -1.47
CA ALA A 321 1.35 -9.02 -1.96
C ALA A 321 0.03 -9.44 -1.28
N GLY A 322 -0.18 -9.12 0.01
CA GLY A 322 -1.34 -9.56 0.79
C GLY A 322 -2.66 -8.96 0.27
N PRO A 323 -2.91 -7.66 0.47
CA PRO A 323 -3.98 -6.93 -0.19
C PRO A 323 -4.17 -7.22 -1.69
N ASN A 324 -3.09 -7.34 -2.48
CA ASN A 324 -3.23 -7.71 -3.90
C ASN A 324 -3.84 -9.12 -4.08
N ALA A 325 -3.37 -10.12 -3.33
CA ALA A 325 -3.90 -11.47 -3.39
C ALA A 325 -5.37 -11.50 -2.97
N LEU A 326 -5.75 -10.80 -1.89
CA LEU A 326 -7.14 -10.75 -1.43
C LEU A 326 -8.07 -10.16 -2.48
N LEU A 327 -7.70 -9.03 -3.08
CA LEU A 327 -8.47 -8.43 -4.16
C LEU A 327 -8.55 -9.36 -5.38
N ASP A 328 -7.46 -10.03 -5.75
CA ASP A 328 -7.47 -10.97 -6.89
C ASP A 328 -8.36 -12.18 -6.62
N LEU A 329 -8.34 -12.74 -5.40
CA LEU A 329 -9.18 -13.88 -5.00
C LEU A 329 -10.66 -13.50 -4.96
N LEU A 330 -11.02 -12.35 -4.38
CA LEU A 330 -12.42 -11.90 -4.27
C LEU A 330 -13.11 -11.73 -5.62
N ARG A 331 -12.36 -11.47 -6.70
CA ARG A 331 -12.92 -11.40 -8.07
C ARG A 331 -13.57 -12.71 -8.52
N PHE A 332 -13.15 -13.84 -7.96
CA PHE A 332 -13.63 -15.16 -8.33
C PHE A 332 -14.69 -15.72 -7.37
N ARG A 333 -15.21 -14.90 -6.44
CA ARG A 333 -16.30 -15.25 -5.52
C ARG A 333 -16.01 -16.52 -4.68
N PRO A 334 -14.98 -16.50 -3.81
CA PRO A 334 -14.81 -17.55 -2.81
C PRO A 334 -15.99 -17.54 -1.83
N SER A 335 -16.23 -18.65 -1.14
CA SER A 335 -17.26 -18.69 -0.09
C SER A 335 -16.80 -18.04 1.21
N ALA A 336 -15.48 -18.03 1.46
CA ALA A 336 -14.85 -17.35 2.58
C ALA A 336 -13.35 -17.20 2.34
N ILE A 337 -12.76 -16.11 2.85
CA ILE A 337 -11.31 -15.97 2.96
C ILE A 337 -10.95 -15.77 4.44
N HIS A 338 -10.03 -16.58 4.94
CA HIS A 338 -9.46 -16.46 6.28
C HIS A 338 -7.97 -16.15 6.17
N VAL A 339 -7.55 -15.06 6.82
CA VAL A 339 -6.19 -14.54 6.78
C VAL A 339 -5.43 -14.99 8.02
N PHE A 340 -4.25 -15.58 7.82
CA PHE A 340 -3.40 -16.09 8.89
C PHE A 340 -2.02 -15.42 8.83
N ASN A 341 -1.33 -15.32 9.96
CA ASN A 341 0.08 -14.96 10.07
C ASN A 341 0.41 -13.63 9.36
N THR A 342 -0.45 -12.63 9.56
CA THR A 342 -0.21 -11.26 9.09
C THR A 342 -0.61 -10.25 10.14
N ASP A 343 0.15 -9.17 10.21
CA ASP A 343 -0.13 -8.04 11.08
C ASP A 343 0.06 -6.70 10.36
N LEU A 344 -0.03 -6.71 9.03
CA LEU A 344 0.17 -5.53 8.19
C LEU A 344 1.48 -4.79 8.46
N MET A 345 2.57 -5.54 8.66
CA MET A 345 3.92 -5.03 8.87
C MET A 345 4.10 -4.31 10.21
N LEU A 346 3.33 -4.65 11.26
CA LEU A 346 3.62 -4.20 12.62
C LEU A 346 4.84 -4.91 13.23
N SER A 347 5.21 -6.08 12.72
CA SER A 347 6.40 -6.82 13.15
C SER A 347 7.38 -7.09 12.00
N SER A 348 8.67 -7.10 12.35
CA SER A 348 9.77 -7.44 11.45
C SER A 348 10.07 -8.96 11.40
N GLY A 349 9.58 -9.72 12.39
CA GLY A 349 9.77 -11.16 12.55
C GLY A 349 9.10 -12.00 11.46
N ARG A 350 9.79 -13.03 10.97
CA ARG A 350 9.28 -13.94 9.94
C ARG A 350 9.65 -15.39 10.25
N PHE A 351 8.81 -16.33 9.83
CA PHE A 351 9.12 -17.76 9.92
C PHE A 351 10.39 -18.15 9.14
N ALA A 352 11.06 -19.22 9.60
CA ALA A 352 12.27 -19.74 8.97
C ALA A 352 12.06 -20.00 7.46
N GLY A 353 13.07 -19.66 6.65
CA GLY A 353 13.00 -19.78 5.19
C GLY A 353 12.41 -18.56 4.46
N TYR A 354 11.72 -17.64 5.14
CA TYR A 354 11.36 -16.34 4.55
C TYR A 354 12.51 -15.32 4.57
N ARG A 355 13.49 -15.48 5.46
CA ARG A 355 14.68 -14.63 5.60
C ARG A 355 15.92 -15.42 5.23
N GLU A 356 16.84 -14.80 4.49
CA GLU A 356 18.19 -15.34 4.29
C GLU A 356 19.03 -15.14 5.56
N LYS A 357 19.86 -16.13 5.91
CA LYS A 357 20.66 -16.13 7.14
C LYS A 357 21.64 -14.95 7.11
N GLY A 358 21.53 -14.03 8.07
CA GLY A 358 22.46 -12.89 8.24
C GLY A 358 21.93 -11.50 7.86
N ASN A 359 20.73 -11.38 7.27
CA ASN A 359 20.13 -10.06 7.03
C ASN A 359 19.72 -9.40 8.35
N GLU A 360 19.76 -8.07 8.44
CA GLU A 360 19.22 -7.27 9.57
C GLU A 360 17.69 -7.34 9.65
N GLU A 361 17.10 -6.87 10.77
CA GLU A 361 15.64 -6.74 10.85
C GLU A 361 15.12 -5.80 9.75
N THR A 362 13.96 -6.14 9.19
CA THR A 362 13.39 -5.35 8.10
C THR A 362 12.74 -4.09 8.66
N ASP A 363 13.36 -2.94 8.42
CA ASP A 363 12.72 -1.65 8.53
C ASP A 363 11.82 -1.40 7.29
N TYR A 364 10.51 -1.33 7.51
CA TYR A 364 9.54 -1.11 6.44
C TYR A 364 9.36 0.36 6.07
N THR A 365 9.90 1.33 6.81
CA THR A 365 9.76 2.78 6.50
C THR A 365 10.20 3.09 5.08
N ARG A 366 11.36 2.57 4.66
CA ARG A 366 11.86 2.72 3.29
C ARG A 366 10.88 2.16 2.26
N SER A 367 10.26 1.02 2.58
CA SER A 367 9.23 0.41 1.74
C SER A 367 8.00 1.31 1.65
N PHE A 368 7.62 1.94 2.77
CA PHE A 368 6.48 2.83 2.84
C PHE A 368 6.66 4.11 2.04
N ILE A 369 7.83 4.74 2.16
CA ILE A 369 8.20 5.94 1.41
C ILE A 369 8.27 5.62 -0.09
N LYS A 370 8.92 4.49 -0.44
CA LYS A 370 9.24 4.20 -1.83
C LYS A 370 8.10 3.56 -2.60
N THR A 371 7.26 2.75 -1.97
CA THR A 371 6.42 1.80 -2.71
C THR A 371 5.02 1.60 -2.15
N HIS A 372 4.89 1.33 -0.86
CA HIS A 372 3.68 0.78 -0.27
C HIS A 372 3.06 1.73 0.75
N ASP A 373 1.85 2.20 0.51
CA ASP A 373 1.19 3.11 1.45
C ASP A 373 0.56 2.32 2.62
N PRO A 374 1.05 2.47 3.87
CA PRO A 374 0.52 1.71 5.02
C PRO A 374 -0.91 2.12 5.39
N VAL A 375 -1.25 3.41 5.25
CA VAL A 375 -2.58 3.94 5.55
C VAL A 375 -3.61 3.35 4.60
N LEU A 376 -3.31 3.39 3.29
CA LEU A 376 -4.18 2.80 2.27
C LEU A 376 -4.39 1.31 2.49
N GLN A 377 -3.31 0.56 2.66
CA GLN A 377 -3.40 -0.89 2.81
C GLN A 377 -4.24 -1.26 4.02
N TYR A 378 -4.05 -0.56 5.15
CA TYR A 378 -4.90 -0.74 6.31
C TYR A 378 -6.37 -0.45 5.99
N ARG A 379 -6.68 0.71 5.40
CA ARG A 379 -8.07 1.10 5.08
C ARG A 379 -8.77 0.10 4.16
N ILE A 380 -8.09 -0.42 3.14
CA ILE A 380 -8.66 -1.46 2.27
C ILE A 380 -8.93 -2.73 3.07
N MET A 381 -7.96 -3.22 3.83
CA MET A 381 -8.08 -4.45 4.60
C MET A 381 -9.17 -4.35 5.65
N HIS A 382 -9.21 -3.25 6.40
CA HIS A 382 -10.23 -2.96 7.40
C HIS A 382 -11.61 -2.89 6.78
N ARG A 383 -11.78 -2.25 5.61
CA ARG A 383 -13.06 -2.25 4.88
C ARG A 383 -13.51 -3.65 4.49
N LEU A 384 -12.62 -4.43 3.87
CA LEU A 384 -12.94 -5.82 3.49
C LEU A 384 -13.35 -6.65 4.72
N TRP A 385 -12.67 -6.46 5.85
CA TRP A 385 -12.99 -7.13 7.11
C TRP A 385 -14.33 -6.67 7.69
N SER A 386 -14.54 -5.37 7.86
CA SER A 386 -15.77 -4.79 8.41
C SER A 386 -17.02 -5.09 7.55
N ASN A 387 -16.84 -5.24 6.24
CA ASN A 387 -17.91 -5.65 5.32
C ASN A 387 -18.10 -7.18 5.25
N GLY A 388 -17.33 -7.97 6.00
CA GLY A 388 -17.46 -9.42 6.09
C GLY A 388 -16.86 -10.22 4.92
N PHE A 389 -16.12 -9.59 4.01
CA PHE A 389 -15.47 -10.29 2.88
C PHE A 389 -14.27 -11.14 3.32
N ILE A 390 -13.61 -10.73 4.41
CA ILE A 390 -12.47 -11.45 4.98
C ILE A 390 -12.59 -11.51 6.50
N LYS A 391 -12.00 -12.54 7.09
CA LYS A 391 -11.74 -12.67 8.53
C LYS A 391 -10.32 -13.17 8.73
N GLY A 392 -9.82 -13.26 9.96
CA GLY A 392 -8.50 -13.78 10.21
C GLY A 392 -8.31 -14.48 11.54
N ASP A 393 -7.07 -14.87 11.78
CA ASP A 393 -6.62 -15.36 13.09
C ASP A 393 -6.66 -14.25 14.15
N ALA A 394 -6.41 -14.61 15.41
CA ALA A 394 -6.51 -13.65 16.51
C ALA A 394 -5.60 -12.42 16.34
N ARG A 395 -4.44 -12.57 15.69
CA ARG A 395 -3.54 -11.44 15.43
C ARG A 395 -4.10 -10.52 14.37
N PHE A 396 -4.62 -11.06 13.28
CA PHE A 396 -5.26 -10.27 12.24
C PHE A 396 -6.48 -9.52 12.78
N GLU A 397 -7.35 -10.23 13.51
CA GLU A 397 -8.55 -9.64 14.13
C GLU A 397 -8.18 -8.53 15.12
N TYR A 398 -7.14 -8.72 15.93
CA TYR A 398 -6.60 -7.67 16.80
C TYR A 398 -6.19 -6.42 16.00
N VAL A 399 -5.43 -6.59 14.92
CA VAL A 399 -4.97 -5.45 14.10
C VAL A 399 -6.13 -4.72 13.43
N MET A 400 -7.16 -5.44 12.96
CA MET A 400 -8.36 -4.80 12.42
C MET A 400 -9.13 -4.05 13.51
N ALA A 401 -9.25 -4.61 14.71
CA ALA A 401 -9.97 -4.00 15.82
C ALA A 401 -9.30 -2.72 16.37
N LEU A 402 -8.01 -2.49 16.12
CA LEU A 402 -7.30 -1.26 16.52
C LEU A 402 -7.89 0.02 15.88
N GLY A 403 -8.55 -0.11 14.73
CA GLY A 403 -8.82 1.03 13.86
C GLY A 403 -7.53 1.67 13.31
N LEU A 404 -7.70 2.66 12.42
CA LEU A 404 -6.56 3.30 11.76
C LEU A 404 -5.64 4.01 12.77
N GLU A 405 -6.21 4.75 13.72
CA GLU A 405 -5.45 5.49 14.73
C GLU A 405 -4.59 4.55 15.58
N GLY A 406 -5.17 3.46 16.10
CA GLY A 406 -4.45 2.46 16.88
C GLY A 406 -3.39 1.74 16.05
N TYR A 407 -3.67 1.40 14.79
CA TYR A 407 -2.70 0.80 13.89
C TYR A 407 -1.50 1.73 13.62
N LEU A 408 -1.75 3.01 13.36
CA LEU A 408 -0.68 3.98 13.17
C LEU A 408 0.13 4.19 14.46
N ALA A 409 -0.50 4.10 15.64
CA ALA A 409 0.20 4.18 16.91
C ALA A 409 1.14 2.98 17.11
N GLU A 410 0.73 1.79 16.68
CA GLU A 410 1.60 0.60 16.69
C GLU A 410 2.73 0.71 15.65
N LEU A 411 2.49 1.24 14.46
CA LEU A 411 3.57 1.54 13.49
C LEU A 411 4.55 2.58 14.03
N GLN A 412 4.03 3.62 14.69
CA GLN A 412 4.82 4.64 15.38
C GLN A 412 5.71 4.00 16.44
N LYS A 413 5.20 3.06 17.25
CA LYS A 413 6.01 2.28 18.22
C LYS A 413 7.08 1.42 17.56
N ALA A 414 6.74 0.74 16.47
CA ALA A 414 7.63 -0.22 15.83
C ALA A 414 8.74 0.45 14.99
N TYR A 415 8.42 1.55 14.31
CA TYR A 415 9.30 2.16 13.31
C TYR A 415 9.43 3.68 13.42
N GLY A 416 8.59 4.29 14.25
CA GLY A 416 8.56 5.73 14.43
C GLY A 416 9.57 6.21 15.46
N ALA A 417 9.64 7.53 15.59
CA ALA A 417 10.58 8.18 16.47
C ALA A 417 9.97 8.42 17.87
N VAL A 418 9.33 7.40 18.48
CA VAL A 418 8.44 7.56 19.66
C VAL A 418 9.04 8.39 20.79
N ASN A 419 10.35 8.31 20.99
CA ASN A 419 11.08 9.10 21.98
C ASN A 419 12.34 9.75 21.40
N ARG A 420 12.56 9.68 20.08
CA ARG A 420 13.79 10.16 19.45
C ARG A 420 13.45 11.30 18.53
N ALA A 421 14.28 12.32 18.56
CA ALA A 421 14.17 13.40 17.60
C ALA A 421 14.43 12.91 16.16
N LEU A 422 13.87 13.61 15.18
CA LEU A 422 13.74 13.14 13.78
C LEU A 422 15.05 13.25 12.98
N PHE A 423 15.35 12.32 12.08
CA PHE A 423 16.63 12.25 11.34
C PHE A 423 16.90 13.37 10.32
#